data_AF-A0A7X9BCM8-F1
#
_entry.id   AF-A0A7X9BCM8-F1
#
_cell.length_a   1.000
_cell.length_b   1.000
_cell.length_c   1.000
_cell.angle_alpha   90.00
_cell.angle_beta   90.00
_cell.angle_gamma   90.00
#
_symmetry.space_group_name_H-M   'P 1'
#
loop_
_entity.id
_entity.type
_entity.pdbx_description
1 polymer ?
#
loop_
_entity_poly.entity_id
_entity_poly.type
_entity_poly.pdbx_seq_one_letter_code
_entity_poly.pdbx_strand_id
1 'polypeptide(L)'
;MKCLNDNCDAKQIEKDDNFCYKCGHWTSRGYSFIKDYKNIKKIQKGTALKLDNDISILLSLSFLIFIIIIALIFIKGNDFFKPIFAYKKEIDNYLYGYKKTSINTEKQYFNVQIDNKEEVLDAIYKDLEFQNSKCLYAKDVFEVENYLEKEYDIVNISFCDIPMKNVKKIKQAIERIYLLFPNIKGALTNITITNGNENINYIAKFDPKYVFINKNNDINNYNKGIKTQILINSYYFLNDKILNTPIEVVAGDNYYVDGATWESILAHEFGHYISFVSLLKENNIDSISFINKYNESLVEKIVNKYSSGIHSDKIVEIAVSEYNNKYNEMLNIEEFAQTISNYASIKDKNGNLISEEIIAEAIHDYYLHDINCNKTSYEIVNIIQQKLVGEI
;
A
#
# COMPACT_ATOMS: atom_id res chain seq x y z
N MET A 1 -4.82 14.76 63.64
CA MET A 1 -5.64 13.88 64.50
C MET A 1 -4.81 13.44 65.70
N LYS A 2 -5.38 13.13 66.88
CA LYS A 2 -4.57 12.72 68.06
C LYS A 2 -4.52 11.19 68.19
N CYS A 3 -3.32 10.66 68.42
CA CYS A 3 -3.12 9.31 68.92
C CYS A 3 -3.64 9.25 70.36
N LEU A 4 -4.35 8.18 70.72
CA LEU A 4 -4.86 8.01 72.08
C LEU A 4 -3.85 7.33 73.03
N ASN A 5 -2.66 6.98 72.52
CA ASN A 5 -1.54 6.61 73.37
C ASN A 5 -0.79 7.90 73.75
N ASP A 6 -0.91 8.30 75.00
CA ASP A 6 -0.31 9.51 75.55
C ASP A 6 1.23 9.48 75.52
N ASN A 7 1.84 8.30 75.36
CA ASN A 7 3.29 8.12 75.23
C ASN A 7 3.77 8.14 73.77
N CYS A 8 2.90 8.46 72.79
CA CYS A 8 3.24 8.50 71.37
C CYS A 8 3.43 9.94 70.89
N ASP A 9 4.63 10.26 70.43
CA ASP A 9 5.06 11.58 69.92
C ASP A 9 4.79 11.75 68.40
N ALA A 10 3.77 11.09 67.84
CA ALA A 10 3.45 11.18 66.42
C ALA A 10 2.97 12.61 66.08
N LYS A 11 3.79 13.36 65.34
CA LYS A 11 3.60 14.81 65.13
C LYS A 11 2.48 15.17 64.17
N GLN A 12 2.22 14.33 63.17
CA GLN A 12 1.13 14.52 62.20
C GLN A 12 0.55 13.16 61.83
N ILE A 13 -0.68 12.91 62.30
CA ILE A 13 -1.50 11.78 61.86
C ILE A 13 -2.56 12.34 60.93
N GLU A 14 -2.67 11.75 59.73
CA GLU A 14 -3.63 12.15 58.71
C GLU A 14 -5.05 12.04 59.27
N LYS A 15 -5.98 12.87 58.79
CA LYS A 15 -7.34 12.92 59.36
C LYS A 15 -8.14 11.62 59.11
N ASP A 16 -7.67 10.75 58.21
CA ASP A 16 -8.37 9.54 57.79
C ASP A 16 -7.88 8.24 58.46
N ASP A 17 -6.77 8.29 59.21
CA ASP A 17 -6.18 7.11 59.82
C ASP A 17 -6.96 6.56 61.03
N ASN A 18 -7.27 5.28 61.04
CA ASN A 18 -7.84 4.64 62.24
C ASN A 18 -6.78 4.24 63.27
N PHE A 19 -5.51 4.13 62.86
CA PHE A 19 -4.39 3.72 63.72
C PHE A 19 -3.22 4.68 63.57
N CYS A 20 -2.51 4.93 64.66
CA CYS A 20 -1.29 5.73 64.63
C CYS A 20 -0.18 4.93 63.91
N TYR A 21 0.37 5.48 62.82
CA TYR A 21 1.44 4.82 62.06
C TYR A 21 2.70 4.55 62.90
N LYS A 22 2.95 5.32 63.97
CA LYS A 22 4.17 5.21 64.79
C LYS A 22 4.09 4.15 65.89
N CYS A 23 2.94 4.00 66.54
CA CYS A 23 2.79 3.11 67.71
C CYS A 23 1.68 2.06 67.57
N GLY A 24 0.94 2.06 66.45
CA GLY A 24 -0.17 1.13 66.21
C GLY A 24 -1.41 1.36 67.08
N HIS A 25 -1.37 2.28 68.05
CA HIS A 25 -2.51 2.57 68.92
C HIS A 25 -3.60 3.35 68.18
N TRP A 26 -4.84 3.22 68.64
CA TRP A 26 -6.00 3.83 67.99
C TRP A 26 -5.91 5.36 68.02
N THR A 27 -6.33 5.97 66.92
CA THR A 27 -6.55 7.41 66.85
C THR A 27 -7.92 7.75 67.43
N SER A 28 -8.19 9.03 67.68
CA SER A 28 -9.54 9.48 68.09
C SER A 28 -10.64 9.05 67.11
N ARG A 29 -10.33 8.97 65.81
CA ARG A 29 -11.23 8.46 64.77
C ARG A 29 -11.34 6.94 64.83
N GLY A 30 -10.22 6.21 64.93
CA GLY A 30 -10.22 4.76 65.06
C GLY A 30 -11.01 4.26 66.26
N TYR A 31 -10.90 4.95 67.40
CA TYR A 31 -11.71 4.66 68.59
C TYR A 31 -13.20 4.88 68.34
N SER A 32 -13.58 5.97 67.65
CA SER A 32 -14.97 6.23 67.28
C SER A 32 -15.50 5.19 66.27
N PHE A 33 -14.66 4.77 65.32
CA PHE A 33 -14.96 3.75 64.33
C PHE A 33 -15.20 2.37 64.96
N ILE A 34 -14.36 1.97 65.91
CA ILE A 34 -14.48 0.70 66.64
C ILE A 34 -15.65 0.74 67.64
N LYS A 35 -16.00 1.90 68.22
CA LYS A 35 -17.13 2.00 69.15
C LYS A 35 -18.49 1.71 68.49
N ASP A 36 -18.61 1.87 67.17
CA ASP A 36 -19.81 1.47 66.43
C ASP A 36 -19.87 -0.06 66.25
N TYR A 37 -20.82 -0.69 66.94
CA TYR A 37 -21.06 -2.13 66.90
C TYR A 37 -21.29 -2.66 65.47
N LYS A 38 -21.83 -1.86 64.54
CA LYS A 38 -21.98 -2.27 63.13
C LYS A 38 -20.63 -2.44 62.44
N ASN A 39 -19.65 -1.61 62.75
CA ASN A 39 -18.30 -1.68 62.18
C ASN A 39 -17.50 -2.84 62.79
N ILE A 40 -17.60 -3.07 64.11
CA ILE A 40 -17.05 -4.28 64.73
C ILE A 40 -17.67 -5.53 64.10
N LYS A 41 -18.99 -5.56 63.90
CA LYS A 41 -19.67 -6.71 63.28
C LYS A 41 -19.23 -6.92 61.83
N LYS A 42 -18.88 -5.86 61.08
CA LYS A 42 -18.25 -5.97 59.75
C LYS A 42 -16.82 -6.55 59.85
N ILE A 43 -16.02 -6.14 60.82
CA ILE A 43 -14.67 -6.69 61.03
C ILE A 43 -14.75 -8.17 61.44
N GLN A 44 -15.58 -8.50 62.43
CA GLN A 44 -15.77 -9.87 62.96
C GLN A 44 -16.43 -10.82 61.96
N LYS A 45 -17.30 -10.33 61.07
CA LYS A 45 -17.85 -11.13 59.96
C LYS A 45 -16.82 -11.40 58.86
N GLY A 46 -15.56 -11.00 59.05
CA GLY A 46 -14.50 -11.18 58.08
C GLY A 46 -14.72 -10.39 56.81
N THR A 47 -15.54 -9.33 56.82
CA THR A 47 -15.89 -8.60 55.58
C THR A 47 -14.66 -7.95 54.94
N ALA A 48 -13.68 -7.52 55.75
CA ALA A 48 -12.39 -7.00 55.27
C ALA A 48 -11.51 -8.12 54.67
N LEU A 49 -11.43 -9.29 55.33
CA LEU A 49 -10.73 -10.47 54.81
C LEU A 49 -11.38 -11.01 53.53
N LYS A 50 -12.72 -10.93 53.44
CA LYS A 50 -13.48 -11.30 52.25
C LYS A 50 -13.19 -10.34 51.10
N LEU A 51 -13.15 -9.03 51.36
CA LEU A 51 -12.80 -8.03 50.35
C LEU A 51 -11.34 -8.18 49.86
N ASP A 52 -10.40 -8.46 50.76
CA ASP A 52 -9.00 -8.71 50.42
C ASP A 52 -8.83 -10.01 49.60
N ASN A 53 -9.52 -11.08 49.99
CA ASN A 53 -9.59 -12.31 49.20
C ASN A 53 -10.23 -12.08 47.83
N ASP A 54 -11.32 -11.32 47.75
CA ASP A 54 -12.00 -11.00 46.49
C ASP A 54 -11.07 -10.18 45.57
N ILE A 55 -10.31 -9.22 46.11
CA ILE A 55 -9.29 -8.45 45.39
C ILE A 55 -8.14 -9.35 44.93
N SER A 56 -7.63 -10.23 45.81
CA SER A 56 -6.56 -11.17 45.49
C SER A 56 -6.98 -12.15 44.39
N ILE A 57 -8.22 -12.66 44.46
CA ILE A 57 -8.82 -13.48 43.40
C ILE A 57 -8.92 -12.68 42.10
N LEU A 58 -9.41 -11.44 42.13
CA LEU A 58 -9.47 -10.58 40.94
C LEU A 58 -8.09 -10.32 40.32
N LEU A 59 -7.07 -10.05 41.14
CA LEU A 59 -5.69 -9.87 40.68
C LEU A 59 -5.13 -11.16 40.07
N SER A 60 -5.38 -12.31 40.69
CA SER A 60 -4.96 -13.62 40.18
C SER A 60 -5.63 -13.97 38.85
N LEU A 61 -6.93 -13.66 38.71
CA LEU A 61 -7.69 -13.85 37.47
C LEU A 61 -7.20 -12.91 36.38
N SER A 62 -6.94 -11.63 36.71
CA SER A 62 -6.37 -10.66 35.79
C SER A 62 -5.01 -11.11 35.26
N PHE A 63 -4.15 -11.61 36.15
CA PHE A 63 -2.84 -12.15 35.78
C PHE A 63 -2.95 -13.40 34.89
N LEU A 64 -3.89 -14.30 35.20
CA LEU A 64 -4.16 -15.48 34.38
C LEU A 64 -4.64 -15.07 32.97
N ILE A 65 -5.56 -14.10 32.88
CA ILE A 65 -6.04 -13.55 31.62
C ILE A 65 -4.89 -12.94 30.83
N PHE A 66 -4.00 -12.20 31.48
CA PHE A 66 -2.82 -11.60 30.84
C PHE A 66 -1.89 -12.66 30.25
N ILE A 67 -1.60 -13.74 31.00
CA ILE A 67 -0.81 -14.87 30.49
C ILE A 67 -1.49 -15.53 29.29
N ILE A 68 -2.81 -15.76 29.37
CA ILE A 68 -3.58 -16.35 28.27
C ILE A 68 -3.49 -15.47 27.02
N ILE A 69 -3.63 -14.15 27.15
CA ILE A 69 -3.50 -13.20 26.03
C ILE A 69 -2.10 -13.28 25.43
N ILE A 70 -1.04 -13.28 26.24
CA ILE A 70 0.34 -13.43 25.76
C ILE A 70 0.52 -14.75 25.01
N ALA A 71 0.05 -15.86 25.58
CA ALA A 71 0.14 -17.17 24.94
C ALA A 71 -0.61 -17.19 23.60
N LEU A 72 -1.80 -16.57 23.52
CA LEU A 72 -2.56 -16.45 22.28
C LEU A 72 -1.83 -15.59 21.24
N ILE A 73 -1.16 -14.51 21.64
CA ILE A 73 -0.34 -13.69 20.74
C ILE A 73 0.86 -14.50 20.22
N PHE A 74 1.51 -15.31 21.06
CA PHE A 74 2.61 -16.18 20.60
C PHE A 74 2.13 -17.28 19.65
N ILE A 75 0.94 -17.87 19.89
CA ILE A 75 0.39 -18.95 19.05
C ILE A 75 -0.13 -18.42 17.73
N LYS A 76 -0.88 -17.31 17.73
CA LYS A 76 -1.54 -16.77 16.54
C LYS A 76 -0.74 -15.67 15.83
N GLY A 77 0.29 -15.10 16.46
CA GLY A 77 1.03 -13.97 15.92
C GLY A 77 0.10 -12.79 15.57
N ASN A 78 0.31 -12.20 14.39
CA ASN A 78 -0.47 -11.06 13.90
C ASN A 78 -1.95 -11.41 13.66
N ASP A 79 -2.29 -12.69 13.48
CA ASP A 79 -3.68 -13.12 13.26
C ASP A 79 -4.58 -12.89 14.48
N PHE A 80 -4.00 -12.77 15.68
CA PHE A 80 -4.75 -12.39 16.88
C PHE A 80 -5.45 -11.03 16.73
N PHE A 81 -4.84 -10.10 15.98
CA PHE A 81 -5.33 -8.74 15.81
C PHE A 81 -6.23 -8.56 14.57
N LYS A 82 -6.38 -9.57 13.71
CA LYS A 82 -7.24 -9.53 12.52
C LYS A 82 -8.67 -9.03 12.79
N PRO A 83 -9.37 -9.47 13.87
CA PRO A 83 -10.71 -8.96 14.16
C PRO A 83 -10.73 -7.44 14.40
N ILE A 84 -9.71 -6.90 15.06
CA ILE A 84 -9.60 -5.46 15.34
C ILE A 84 -9.40 -4.68 14.03
N PHE A 85 -8.54 -5.17 13.13
CA PHE A 85 -8.35 -4.57 11.82
C PHE A 85 -9.64 -4.64 10.97
N ALA A 86 -10.37 -5.75 11.02
CA ALA A 86 -11.65 -5.88 10.34
C ALA A 86 -12.68 -4.87 10.85
N TYR A 87 -12.83 -4.71 12.16
CA TYR A 87 -13.74 -3.71 12.74
C TYR A 87 -13.33 -2.27 12.39
N LYS A 88 -12.03 -1.95 12.47
CA LYS A 88 -11.53 -0.63 12.07
C LYS A 88 -11.87 -0.33 10.61
N LYS A 89 -11.66 -1.31 9.72
CA LYS A 89 -12.01 -1.19 8.30
C LYS A 89 -13.50 -0.94 8.09
N GLU A 90 -14.39 -1.64 8.80
CA GLU A 90 -15.84 -1.40 8.70
C GLU A 90 -16.24 0.02 9.14
N ILE A 91 -15.60 0.54 10.20
CA ILE A 91 -15.80 1.93 10.63
C ILE A 91 -15.32 2.91 9.55
N ASP A 92 -14.12 2.69 9.00
CA ASP A 92 -13.58 3.54 7.93
C ASP A 92 -14.50 3.49 6.70
N ASN A 93 -14.95 2.31 6.28
CA ASN A 93 -15.89 2.16 5.16
C ASN A 93 -17.18 2.96 5.37
N TYR A 94 -17.71 2.95 6.59
CA TYR A 94 -18.90 3.72 6.96
C TYR A 94 -18.65 5.23 6.92
N LEU A 95 -17.53 5.70 7.47
CA LEU A 95 -17.18 7.13 7.52
C LEU A 95 -16.94 7.72 6.12
N TYR A 96 -16.29 6.96 5.24
CA TYR A 96 -15.95 7.41 3.89
C TYR A 96 -17.07 7.15 2.86
N GLY A 97 -18.01 6.24 3.16
CA GLY A 97 -19.12 5.88 2.27
C GLY A 97 -18.78 4.89 1.15
N TYR A 98 -17.58 4.31 1.16
CA TYR A 98 -17.11 3.30 0.20
C TYR A 98 -16.05 2.40 0.86
N LYS A 99 -15.77 1.25 0.25
CA LYS A 99 -14.80 0.29 0.78
C LYS A 99 -13.35 0.75 0.60
N LYS A 100 -12.57 0.68 1.67
CA LYS A 100 -11.15 1.00 1.77
C LYS A 100 -10.31 -0.22 2.11
N THR A 101 -9.02 -0.17 1.77
CA THR A 101 -8.04 -1.19 2.15
C THR A 101 -7.29 -0.78 3.42
N SER A 102 -6.77 -1.76 4.17
CA SER A 102 -5.88 -1.52 5.32
C SER A 102 -4.41 -1.33 4.92
N ILE A 103 -4.09 -1.50 3.64
CA ILE A 103 -2.75 -1.28 3.09
C ILE A 103 -2.43 0.22 3.05
N ASN A 104 -1.24 0.56 3.52
CA ASN A 104 -0.63 1.87 3.44
C ASN A 104 0.58 1.81 2.50
N THR A 105 0.38 2.29 1.27
CA THR A 105 1.43 2.36 0.24
C THR A 105 2.30 3.60 0.37
N GLU A 106 1.95 4.55 1.26
CA GLU A 106 2.69 5.79 1.48
C GLU A 106 3.71 5.69 2.63
N LYS A 107 3.87 4.51 3.23
CA LYS A 107 4.81 4.30 4.33
C LYS A 107 6.26 4.41 3.86
N GLN A 108 7.05 5.20 4.59
CA GLN A 108 8.48 5.38 4.37
C GLN A 108 9.28 5.00 5.62
N TYR A 109 10.51 4.56 5.38
CA TYR A 109 11.46 4.19 6.42
C TYR A 109 12.69 5.10 6.32
N PHE A 110 13.24 5.50 7.46
CA PHE A 110 14.37 6.45 7.54
C PHE A 110 15.48 5.88 8.41
N ASN A 111 16.72 6.27 8.13
CA ASN A 111 17.94 5.82 8.82
C ASN A 111 18.12 4.29 8.80
N VAL A 112 17.68 3.62 7.73
CA VAL A 112 17.87 2.17 7.55
C VAL A 112 19.18 1.92 6.84
N GLN A 113 20.01 1.01 7.35
CA GLN A 113 21.21 0.56 6.65
C GLN A 113 20.82 -0.50 5.62
N ILE A 114 21.17 -0.25 4.36
CA ILE A 114 20.97 -1.16 3.23
C ILE A 114 22.19 -1.08 2.32
N ASP A 115 22.76 -2.23 1.96
CA ASP A 115 24.04 -2.30 1.26
C ASP A 115 23.93 -2.84 -0.17
N ASN A 116 22.79 -3.42 -0.54
CA ASN A 116 22.58 -4.05 -1.85
C ASN A 116 21.11 -4.04 -2.28
N LYS A 117 20.86 -4.49 -3.52
CA LYS A 117 19.52 -4.59 -4.10
C LYS A 117 18.68 -5.61 -3.35
N GLU A 118 19.22 -6.77 -3.01
CA GLU A 118 18.50 -7.85 -2.35
C GLU A 118 17.89 -7.39 -1.02
N GLU A 119 18.62 -6.62 -0.21
CA GLU A 119 18.13 -6.06 1.05
C GLU A 119 16.96 -5.09 0.86
N VAL A 120 16.93 -4.33 -0.25
CA VAL A 120 15.77 -3.50 -0.59
C VAL A 120 14.57 -4.36 -0.93
N LEU A 121 14.76 -5.39 -1.76
CA LEU A 121 13.67 -6.30 -2.16
C LEU A 121 13.10 -7.03 -0.93
N ASP A 122 13.97 -7.50 -0.05
CA ASP A 122 13.62 -8.12 1.24
C ASP A 122 12.80 -7.17 2.12
N ALA A 123 13.20 -5.89 2.19
CA ALA A 123 12.48 -4.89 2.95
C ALA A 123 11.09 -4.58 2.37
N ILE A 124 10.97 -4.54 1.04
CA ILE A 124 9.69 -4.38 0.33
C ILE A 124 8.76 -5.58 0.64
N TYR A 125 9.28 -6.80 0.53
CA TYR A 125 8.54 -8.03 0.81
C TYR A 125 8.04 -8.06 2.27
N LYS A 126 8.94 -7.84 3.25
CA LYS A 126 8.62 -7.86 4.68
C LYS A 126 7.59 -6.79 5.06
N ASP A 127 7.68 -5.59 4.48
CA ASP A 127 6.70 -4.54 4.72
C ASP A 127 5.31 -4.97 4.29
N LEU A 128 5.15 -5.46 3.05
CA LEU A 128 3.84 -5.86 2.55
C LEU A 128 3.31 -7.13 3.20
N GLU A 129 4.15 -8.11 3.53
CA GLU A 129 3.73 -9.28 4.32
C GLU A 129 3.12 -8.85 5.67
N PHE A 130 3.78 -7.91 6.37
CA PHE A 130 3.24 -7.34 7.59
C PHE A 130 1.91 -6.62 7.35
N GLN A 131 1.78 -5.87 6.26
CA GLN A 131 0.54 -5.18 5.93
C GLN A 131 -0.60 -6.15 5.53
N ASN A 132 -0.29 -7.21 4.79
CA ASN A 132 -1.23 -8.26 4.38
C ASN A 132 -1.84 -9.00 5.57
N SER A 133 -1.11 -9.08 6.70
CA SER A 133 -1.68 -9.63 7.94
C SER A 133 -2.90 -8.87 8.48
N LYS A 134 -3.11 -7.61 8.03
CA LYS A 134 -4.27 -6.78 8.38
C LYS A 134 -5.50 -7.05 7.51
N CYS A 135 -5.34 -7.78 6.42
CA CYS A 135 -6.39 -8.07 5.45
C CYS A 135 -7.26 -9.25 5.89
N LEU A 136 -8.49 -9.34 5.38
CA LEU A 136 -9.28 -10.55 5.54
C LEU A 136 -8.59 -11.69 4.77
N TYR A 137 -8.31 -12.79 5.46
CA TYR A 137 -7.59 -13.88 4.84
C TYR A 137 -8.46 -14.60 3.82
N ALA A 138 -8.08 -14.49 2.54
CA ALA A 138 -8.66 -15.26 1.45
C ALA A 138 -7.56 -16.11 0.81
N LYS A 139 -7.49 -17.39 1.21
CA LYS A 139 -6.45 -18.34 0.74
C LYS A 139 -6.27 -18.30 -0.78
N ASP A 140 -7.37 -18.34 -1.52
CA ASP A 140 -7.38 -18.36 -2.98
C ASP A 140 -6.76 -17.08 -3.58
N VAL A 141 -6.92 -15.93 -2.92
CA VAL A 141 -6.31 -14.66 -3.35
C VAL A 141 -4.81 -14.71 -3.15
N PHE A 142 -4.35 -15.17 -1.97
CA PHE A 142 -2.93 -15.34 -1.71
C PHE A 142 -2.26 -16.34 -2.66
N GLU A 143 -2.94 -17.41 -3.06
CA GLU A 143 -2.40 -18.35 -4.05
C GLU A 143 -2.19 -17.67 -5.42
N VAL A 144 -3.12 -16.80 -5.84
CA VAL A 144 -2.97 -16.01 -7.06
C VAL A 144 -1.83 -15.00 -6.95
N GLU A 145 -1.74 -14.26 -5.85
CA GLU A 145 -0.66 -13.30 -5.59
C GLU A 145 0.71 -13.99 -5.69
N ASN A 146 0.92 -15.07 -4.93
CA ASN A 146 2.17 -15.84 -4.93
C ASN A 146 2.52 -16.42 -6.31
N TYR A 147 1.52 -16.84 -7.09
CA TYR A 147 1.73 -17.32 -8.44
C TYR A 147 2.25 -16.18 -9.34
N LEU A 148 1.59 -15.02 -9.32
CA LEU A 148 1.97 -13.87 -10.14
C LEU A 148 3.35 -13.31 -9.75
N GLU A 149 3.66 -13.26 -8.45
CA GLU A 149 4.98 -12.84 -7.95
C GLU A 149 6.10 -13.71 -8.54
N LYS A 150 5.93 -15.04 -8.47
CA LYS A 150 6.93 -16.01 -8.95
C LYS A 150 7.04 -16.06 -10.47
N GLU A 151 5.91 -16.06 -11.17
CA GLU A 151 5.87 -16.23 -12.62
C GLU A 151 6.44 -14.99 -13.34
N TYR A 152 6.23 -13.80 -12.79
CA TYR A 152 6.55 -12.53 -13.44
C TYR A 152 7.70 -11.75 -12.80
N ASP A 153 8.37 -12.32 -11.80
CA ASP A 153 9.48 -11.70 -11.07
C ASP A 153 9.07 -10.33 -10.50
N ILE A 154 7.90 -10.31 -9.87
CA ILE A 154 7.36 -9.15 -9.15
C ILE A 154 7.57 -9.42 -7.67
N VAL A 155 8.28 -8.51 -6.99
CA VAL A 155 8.73 -8.69 -5.61
C VAL A 155 7.56 -8.92 -4.65
N ASN A 156 6.49 -8.14 -4.80
CA ASN A 156 5.27 -8.40 -4.05
C ASN A 156 3.99 -7.93 -4.76
N ILE A 157 2.92 -8.72 -4.62
CA ILE A 157 1.58 -8.38 -5.07
C ILE A 157 0.61 -8.45 -3.89
N SER A 158 -0.25 -7.44 -3.77
CA SER A 158 -1.31 -7.41 -2.76
C SER A 158 -2.62 -6.90 -3.33
N PHE A 159 -3.57 -7.82 -3.45
CA PHE A 159 -4.98 -7.62 -3.76
C PHE A 159 -5.84 -7.65 -2.51
N CYS A 160 -5.27 -7.22 -1.38
CA CYS A 160 -5.91 -7.16 -0.07
C CYS A 160 -7.39 -6.74 -0.16
N ASP A 161 -8.27 -7.61 0.32
CA ASP A 161 -9.72 -7.43 0.37
C ASP A 161 -10.47 -7.35 -0.98
N ILE A 162 -9.78 -7.45 -2.12
CA ILE A 162 -10.42 -7.51 -3.45
C ILE A 162 -11.20 -8.83 -3.58
N PRO A 163 -12.48 -8.79 -3.99
CA PRO A 163 -13.25 -10.01 -4.23
C PRO A 163 -12.58 -10.91 -5.27
N MET A 164 -12.55 -12.22 -5.02
CA MET A 164 -11.86 -13.20 -5.89
C MET A 164 -12.28 -13.12 -7.37
N LYS A 165 -13.55 -12.79 -7.65
CA LYS A 165 -14.02 -12.58 -9.03
C LYS A 165 -13.27 -11.46 -9.77
N ASN A 166 -12.90 -10.38 -9.08
CA ASN A 166 -12.19 -9.24 -9.65
C ASN A 166 -10.69 -9.55 -9.70
N VAL A 167 -10.16 -10.26 -8.69
CA VAL A 167 -8.77 -10.78 -8.68
C VAL A 167 -8.49 -11.65 -9.92
N LYS A 168 -9.43 -12.53 -10.31
CA LYS A 168 -9.26 -13.36 -11.52
C LYS A 168 -9.10 -12.53 -12.80
N LYS A 169 -9.84 -11.42 -12.92
CA LYS A 169 -9.75 -10.54 -14.08
C LYS A 169 -8.47 -9.70 -14.07
N ILE A 170 -8.06 -9.21 -12.89
CA ILE A 170 -6.75 -8.54 -12.71
C ILE A 170 -5.62 -9.50 -13.09
N LYS A 171 -5.67 -10.76 -12.61
CA LYS A 171 -4.73 -11.82 -12.97
C LYS A 171 -4.66 -11.97 -14.50
N GLN A 172 -5.80 -12.12 -15.18
CA GLN A 172 -5.84 -12.26 -16.63
C GLN A 172 -5.20 -11.06 -17.36
N ALA A 173 -5.43 -9.83 -16.88
CA ALA A 173 -4.82 -8.64 -17.45
C ALA A 173 -3.29 -8.67 -17.32
N ILE A 174 -2.77 -8.98 -16.13
CA ILE A 174 -1.33 -9.11 -15.87
C ILE A 174 -0.73 -10.22 -16.76
N GLU A 175 -1.32 -11.42 -16.76
CA GLU A 175 -0.80 -12.56 -17.52
C GLU A 175 -0.73 -12.25 -19.02
N ARG A 176 -1.75 -11.59 -19.56
CA ARG A 176 -1.79 -11.22 -20.97
C ARG A 176 -0.76 -10.14 -21.30
N ILE A 177 -0.51 -9.17 -20.44
CA ILE A 177 0.58 -8.21 -20.66
C ILE A 177 1.94 -8.90 -20.74
N TYR A 178 2.25 -9.79 -19.79
CA TYR A 178 3.52 -10.51 -19.80
C TYR A 178 3.63 -11.52 -20.94
N LEU A 179 2.51 -11.99 -21.49
CA LEU A 179 2.50 -12.78 -22.73
C LEU A 179 2.90 -11.92 -23.94
N LEU A 180 2.35 -10.72 -24.06
CA LEU A 180 2.60 -9.80 -25.18
C LEU A 180 3.98 -9.14 -25.10
N PHE A 181 4.49 -8.90 -23.89
CA PHE A 181 5.75 -8.23 -23.61
C PHE A 181 6.62 -9.03 -22.62
N PRO A 182 7.13 -10.22 -23.00
CA PRO A 182 7.83 -11.11 -22.06
C PRO A 182 9.14 -10.53 -21.52
N ASN A 183 9.72 -9.57 -22.22
CA ASN A 183 11.02 -8.97 -21.92
C ASN A 183 10.98 -7.86 -20.86
N ILE A 184 9.86 -7.69 -20.16
CA ILE A 184 9.68 -6.62 -19.17
C ILE A 184 9.89 -7.05 -17.73
N LYS A 185 10.12 -8.35 -17.46
CA LYS A 185 10.27 -8.90 -16.11
C LYS A 185 11.43 -8.25 -15.31
N GLY A 186 11.29 -8.23 -13.98
CA GLY A 186 12.38 -7.92 -13.03
C GLY A 186 12.55 -6.45 -12.62
N ALA A 187 11.88 -5.50 -13.29
CA ALA A 187 11.93 -4.08 -12.92
C ALA A 187 10.77 -3.64 -12.01
N LEU A 188 9.60 -4.29 -12.11
CA LEU A 188 8.41 -3.94 -11.31
C LEU A 188 8.54 -4.58 -9.92
N THR A 189 8.54 -3.75 -8.88
CA THR A 189 8.64 -4.26 -7.51
C THR A 189 7.27 -4.59 -6.94
N ASN A 190 6.22 -3.81 -7.28
CA ASN A 190 4.93 -3.95 -6.61
C ASN A 190 3.72 -3.77 -7.53
N ILE A 191 2.71 -4.61 -7.32
CA ILE A 191 1.32 -4.32 -7.73
C ILE A 191 0.46 -4.39 -6.48
N THR A 192 -0.12 -3.28 -6.05
CA THR A 192 -0.77 -3.23 -4.74
C THR A 192 -2.00 -2.35 -4.72
N ILE A 193 -3.04 -2.82 -4.05
CA ILE A 193 -4.20 -1.98 -3.75
C ILE A 193 -3.85 -0.84 -2.80
N THR A 194 -4.35 0.35 -3.09
CA THR A 194 -4.15 1.55 -2.27
C THR A 194 -5.43 2.33 -2.08
N ASN A 195 -5.47 3.16 -1.04
CA ASN A 195 -6.53 4.14 -0.87
C ASN A 195 -6.10 5.44 -1.59
N GLY A 196 -6.87 5.90 -2.57
CA GLY A 196 -6.67 7.23 -3.13
C GLY A 196 -6.83 8.33 -2.07
N ASN A 197 -6.07 9.41 -2.20
CA ASN A 197 -6.19 10.59 -1.32
C ASN A 197 -7.56 11.28 -1.47
N GLU A 198 -8.19 11.13 -2.64
CA GLU A 198 -9.58 11.47 -2.91
C GLU A 198 -10.24 10.35 -3.72
N ASN A 199 -11.57 10.28 -3.69
CA ASN A 199 -12.33 9.14 -4.20
C ASN A 199 -12.19 8.93 -5.72
N ILE A 200 -11.83 9.95 -6.52
CA ILE A 200 -11.92 9.91 -8.00
C ILE A 200 -10.55 10.11 -8.68
N ASN A 201 -9.44 10.17 -7.93
CA ASN A 201 -8.17 10.66 -8.49
C ASN A 201 -7.60 9.82 -9.66
N TYR A 202 -7.74 8.49 -9.61
CA TYR A 202 -7.26 7.58 -10.66
C TYR A 202 -7.85 6.18 -10.45
N ILE A 203 -7.97 5.39 -11.52
CA ILE A 203 -8.45 3.99 -11.45
C ILE A 203 -7.31 3.08 -11.00
N ALA A 204 -6.17 3.20 -11.69
CA ALA A 204 -4.89 2.65 -11.31
C ALA A 204 -3.81 3.73 -11.59
N LYS A 205 -2.59 3.49 -11.14
CA LYS A 205 -1.47 4.42 -11.37
C LYS A 205 -0.15 3.67 -11.38
N PHE A 206 0.67 3.91 -12.39
CA PHE A 206 2.09 3.59 -12.39
C PHE A 206 2.91 4.69 -11.70
N ASP A 207 3.79 4.28 -10.80
CA ASP A 207 4.76 5.14 -10.14
C ASP A 207 6.18 4.55 -10.36
N PRO A 208 6.98 5.15 -11.26
CA PRO A 208 8.29 4.61 -11.59
C PRO A 208 9.28 4.72 -10.41
N LYS A 209 9.10 5.73 -9.54
CA LYS A 209 10.07 6.08 -8.49
C LYS A 209 9.38 6.49 -7.19
N TYR A 210 8.96 5.49 -6.41
CA TYR A 210 8.58 5.71 -5.02
C TYR A 210 9.74 5.42 -4.06
N VAL A 211 10.34 6.46 -3.48
CA VAL A 211 11.43 6.27 -2.51
C VAL A 211 10.88 5.81 -1.16
N PHE A 212 10.99 4.52 -0.91
CA PHE A 212 10.44 3.79 0.24
C PHE A 212 11.38 3.80 1.45
N ILE A 213 12.70 3.74 1.20
CA ILE A 213 13.75 3.78 2.22
C ILE A 213 14.62 5.02 2.00
N ASN A 214 14.82 5.78 3.07
CA ASN A 214 15.79 6.87 3.19
C ASN A 214 15.55 8.07 2.25
N LYS A 215 14.29 8.39 1.93
CA LYS A 215 13.92 9.45 0.96
C LYS A 215 14.64 10.79 1.16
N ASN A 216 14.78 11.24 2.42
CA ASN A 216 15.36 12.53 2.77
C ASN A 216 16.74 12.41 3.43
N ASN A 217 17.32 11.21 3.51
CA ASN A 217 18.64 11.02 4.07
C ASN A 217 19.72 11.34 3.03
N ASP A 218 20.89 11.79 3.51
CA ASP A 218 22.07 12.02 2.68
C ASP A 218 22.59 10.69 2.13
N ILE A 219 22.71 10.61 0.80
CA ILE A 219 23.16 9.42 0.07
C ILE A 219 24.58 9.00 0.47
N ASN A 220 25.40 9.92 0.98
CA ASN A 220 26.75 9.61 1.46
C ASN A 220 26.76 8.78 2.74
N ASN A 221 25.65 8.81 3.50
CA ASN A 221 25.50 8.12 4.78
C ASN A 221 24.48 6.99 4.71
N TYR A 222 23.50 7.09 3.81
CA TYR A 222 22.39 6.15 3.71
C TYR A 222 21.99 5.94 2.24
N ASN A 223 22.14 4.72 1.74
CA ASN A 223 21.62 4.31 0.44
C ASN A 223 20.08 4.37 0.45
N LYS A 224 19.46 4.50 -0.74
CA LYS A 224 18.00 4.63 -0.88
C LYS A 224 17.40 3.39 -1.52
N GLY A 225 16.21 3.01 -1.05
CA GLY A 225 15.42 1.92 -1.60
C GLY A 225 14.18 2.45 -2.32
N ILE A 226 13.96 2.02 -3.56
CA ILE A 226 12.86 2.46 -4.42
C ILE A 226 11.91 1.30 -4.73
N LYS A 227 10.62 1.62 -4.69
CA LYS A 227 9.56 0.83 -5.31
C LYS A 227 9.23 1.40 -6.68
N THR A 228 9.24 0.54 -7.69
CA THR A 228 8.65 0.80 -9.02
C THR A 228 7.34 0.04 -9.03
N GLN A 229 6.22 0.73 -9.01
CA GLN A 229 4.96 0.14 -8.55
C GLN A 229 3.75 0.53 -9.39
N ILE A 230 2.80 -0.40 -9.51
CA ILE A 230 1.45 -0.14 -9.97
C ILE A 230 0.51 -0.16 -8.77
N LEU A 231 -0.26 0.90 -8.62
CA LEU A 231 -1.19 1.11 -7.53
C LEU A 231 -2.63 0.98 -8.04
N ILE A 232 -3.40 0.08 -7.43
CA ILE A 232 -4.80 -0.19 -7.80
C ILE A 232 -5.70 0.54 -6.81
N ASN A 233 -6.57 1.43 -7.26
CA ASN A 233 -7.38 2.23 -6.34
C ASN A 233 -8.53 1.42 -5.73
N SER A 234 -8.57 1.36 -4.39
CA SER A 234 -9.59 0.65 -3.64
C SER A 234 -11.00 1.16 -3.89
N TYR A 235 -11.15 2.46 -4.21
CA TYR A 235 -12.45 3.05 -4.52
C TYR A 235 -13.13 2.30 -5.66
N TYR A 236 -12.40 1.95 -6.72
CA TYR A 236 -12.96 1.18 -7.84
C TYR A 236 -12.99 -0.32 -7.50
N PHE A 237 -11.85 -0.90 -7.13
CA PHE A 237 -11.69 -2.36 -7.13
C PHE A 237 -12.28 -3.10 -5.94
N LEU A 238 -12.64 -2.40 -4.85
CA LEU A 238 -13.39 -3.00 -3.73
C LEU A 238 -14.90 -2.80 -3.86
N ASN A 239 -15.37 -1.88 -4.71
CA ASN A 239 -16.76 -1.46 -4.76
C ASN A 239 -17.45 -1.97 -6.03
N ASP A 240 -17.98 -3.19 -5.95
CA ASP A 240 -18.65 -3.89 -7.07
C ASP A 240 -19.71 -3.06 -7.81
N LYS A 241 -20.42 -2.17 -7.11
CA LYS A 241 -21.40 -1.28 -7.76
C LYS A 241 -20.76 -0.38 -8.82
N ILE A 242 -19.54 0.07 -8.56
CA ILE A 242 -18.76 0.91 -9.48
C ILE A 242 -18.25 0.06 -10.64
N LEU A 243 -17.65 -1.10 -10.35
CA LEU A 243 -17.14 -2.01 -11.40
C LEU A 243 -18.22 -2.57 -12.33
N ASN A 244 -19.47 -2.64 -11.88
CA ASN A 244 -20.60 -3.07 -12.71
C ASN A 244 -21.13 -1.96 -13.64
N THR A 245 -20.64 -0.73 -13.48
CA THR A 245 -20.95 0.38 -14.39
C THR A 245 -19.95 0.34 -15.55
N PRO A 246 -20.36 0.39 -16.82
CA PRO A 246 -19.42 0.49 -17.94
C PRO A 246 -18.46 1.67 -17.74
N ILE A 247 -17.20 1.52 -18.15
CA ILE A 247 -16.17 2.53 -17.88
C ILE A 247 -16.48 3.84 -18.62
N GLU A 248 -17.12 3.75 -19.78
CA GLU A 248 -17.54 4.85 -20.64
C GLU A 248 -18.57 5.76 -19.96
N VAL A 249 -19.42 5.18 -19.10
CA VAL A 249 -20.39 5.98 -18.30
C VAL A 249 -19.67 6.87 -17.29
N VAL A 250 -18.47 6.49 -16.85
CA VAL A 250 -17.68 7.23 -15.86
C VAL A 250 -16.66 8.15 -16.53
N ALA A 251 -16.00 7.68 -17.58
CA ALA A 251 -14.90 8.39 -18.27
C ALA A 251 -15.37 9.22 -19.47
N GLY A 252 -16.51 8.89 -20.07
CA GLY A 252 -17.00 9.45 -21.33
C GLY A 252 -16.75 8.52 -22.52
N ASP A 253 -17.59 8.66 -23.55
CA ASP A 253 -17.48 7.89 -24.78
C ASP A 253 -16.16 8.16 -25.51
N ASN A 254 -15.55 7.09 -26.04
CA ASN A 254 -14.25 7.12 -26.73
C ASN A 254 -13.11 7.74 -25.91
N TYR A 255 -13.27 7.86 -24.59
CA TYR A 255 -12.21 8.37 -23.72
C TYR A 255 -11.00 7.43 -23.77
N TYR A 256 -11.21 6.16 -23.40
CA TYR A 256 -10.24 5.09 -23.61
C TYR A 256 -10.43 4.41 -24.97
N VAL A 257 -9.48 3.55 -25.34
CA VAL A 257 -9.55 2.66 -26.51
C VAL A 257 -10.84 1.82 -26.53
N ASP A 258 -11.28 1.43 -27.73
CA ASP A 258 -12.51 0.63 -27.90
C ASP A 258 -12.42 -0.70 -27.13
N GLY A 259 -13.53 -1.14 -26.54
CA GLY A 259 -13.58 -2.36 -25.72
C GLY A 259 -12.90 -2.26 -24.35
N ALA A 260 -12.52 -1.06 -23.89
CA ALA A 260 -11.93 -0.87 -22.57
C ALA A 260 -12.86 -1.36 -21.43
N THR A 261 -12.28 -2.06 -20.46
CA THR A 261 -12.89 -2.46 -19.19
C THR A 261 -12.09 -1.93 -18.00
N TRP A 262 -12.67 -1.94 -16.81
CA TRP A 262 -12.00 -1.56 -15.56
C TRP A 262 -10.66 -2.26 -15.34
N GLU A 263 -10.60 -3.56 -15.60
CA GLU A 263 -9.39 -4.34 -15.40
C GLU A 263 -8.38 -4.15 -16.54
N SER A 264 -8.85 -3.80 -17.75
CA SER A 264 -7.97 -3.45 -18.86
C SER A 264 -7.23 -2.12 -18.65
N ILE A 265 -7.70 -1.24 -17.76
CA ILE A 265 -6.93 -0.04 -17.37
C ILE A 265 -5.59 -0.41 -16.74
N LEU A 266 -5.44 -1.62 -16.19
CA LEU A 266 -4.11 -2.08 -15.79
C LEU A 266 -3.18 -2.20 -16.99
N ALA A 267 -3.67 -2.58 -18.18
CA ALA A 267 -2.87 -2.60 -19.40
C ALA A 267 -2.35 -1.21 -19.79
N HIS A 268 -3.16 -0.17 -19.59
CA HIS A 268 -2.74 1.23 -19.74
C HIS A 268 -1.58 1.55 -18.77
N GLU A 269 -1.71 1.25 -17.47
CA GLU A 269 -0.62 1.47 -16.51
C GLU A 269 0.63 0.64 -16.81
N PHE A 270 0.43 -0.58 -17.31
CA PHE A 270 1.52 -1.40 -17.83
C PHE A 270 2.17 -0.75 -19.05
N GLY A 271 1.45 0.02 -19.87
CA GLY A 271 2.01 0.78 -20.97
C GLY A 271 3.04 1.81 -20.52
N HIS A 272 2.74 2.57 -19.47
CA HIS A 272 3.72 3.44 -18.81
C HIS A 272 4.92 2.66 -18.26
N TYR A 273 4.67 1.53 -17.59
CA TYR A 273 5.73 0.67 -17.10
C TYR A 273 6.63 0.13 -18.23
N ILE A 274 6.03 -0.30 -19.34
CA ILE A 274 6.74 -0.80 -20.52
C ILE A 274 7.59 0.31 -21.15
N SER A 275 7.05 1.53 -21.27
CA SER A 275 7.81 2.72 -21.68
C SER A 275 9.02 2.91 -20.77
N PHE A 276 8.83 2.87 -19.45
CA PHE A 276 9.90 3.01 -18.48
C PHE A 276 10.96 1.89 -18.58
N VAL A 277 10.55 0.63 -18.74
CA VAL A 277 11.48 -0.49 -18.92
C VAL A 277 12.28 -0.35 -20.21
N SER A 278 11.67 0.10 -21.31
CA SER A 278 12.40 0.36 -22.55
C SER A 278 13.50 1.41 -22.36
N LEU A 279 13.25 2.44 -21.53
CA LEU A 279 14.25 3.43 -21.16
C LEU A 279 15.36 2.85 -20.27
N LEU A 280 15.00 1.99 -19.31
CA LEU A 280 15.99 1.30 -18.47
C LEU A 280 16.95 0.46 -19.32
N LYS A 281 16.41 -0.28 -20.29
CA LYS A 281 17.20 -1.08 -21.24
C LYS A 281 18.09 -0.24 -22.15
N GLU A 282 17.59 0.91 -22.65
CA GLU A 282 18.40 1.86 -23.42
C GLU A 282 19.62 2.37 -22.62
N ASN A 283 19.57 2.32 -21.28
CA ASN A 283 20.66 2.70 -20.40
C ASN A 283 21.42 1.50 -19.78
N ASN A 284 21.16 0.26 -20.24
CA ASN A 284 21.75 -0.97 -19.71
C ASN A 284 21.57 -1.14 -18.19
N ILE A 285 20.37 -0.87 -17.69
CA ILE A 285 20.01 -1.03 -16.27
C ILE A 285 18.81 -1.94 -16.15
N ASP A 286 18.87 -2.91 -15.24
CA ASP A 286 17.75 -3.83 -15.02
C ASP A 286 16.69 -3.25 -14.07
N SER A 287 17.12 -2.44 -13.10
CA SER A 287 16.23 -1.89 -12.07
C SER A 287 16.87 -0.69 -11.35
N ILE A 288 16.01 0.20 -10.84
CA ILE A 288 16.41 1.35 -10.02
C ILE A 288 16.10 1.15 -8.52
N SER A 289 15.79 -0.07 -8.08
CA SER A 289 15.38 -0.34 -6.69
C SER A 289 16.42 0.05 -5.64
N PHE A 290 17.72 0.05 -5.98
CA PHE A 290 18.80 0.39 -5.05
C PHE A 290 19.64 1.56 -5.57
N ILE A 291 19.67 2.65 -4.80
CA ILE A 291 20.50 3.82 -5.09
C ILE A 291 21.57 3.98 -4.03
N ASN A 292 22.80 4.19 -4.49
CA ASN A 292 23.95 4.60 -3.69
C ASN A 292 24.61 5.84 -4.30
N LYS A 293 25.65 6.35 -3.63
CA LYS A 293 26.39 7.54 -4.08
C LYS A 293 27.02 7.43 -5.48
N TYR A 294 27.19 6.21 -6.01
CA TYR A 294 27.82 5.97 -7.31
C TYR A 294 26.80 5.98 -8.46
N ASN A 295 25.54 5.61 -8.22
CA ASN A 295 24.52 5.50 -9.27
C ASN A 295 23.39 6.54 -9.20
N GLU A 296 23.32 7.35 -8.13
CA GLU A 296 22.26 8.35 -7.94
C GLU A 296 22.08 9.28 -9.15
N SER A 297 23.18 9.85 -9.65
CA SER A 297 23.13 10.76 -10.81
C SER A 297 22.56 10.09 -12.07
N LEU A 298 22.87 8.81 -12.30
CA LEU A 298 22.36 8.05 -13.43
C LEU A 298 20.85 7.79 -13.28
N VAL A 299 20.41 7.38 -12.09
CA VAL A 299 18.99 7.15 -11.82
C VAL A 299 18.18 8.45 -11.91
N GLU A 300 18.70 9.56 -11.41
CA GLU A 300 18.07 10.87 -11.55
C GLU A 300 17.94 11.29 -13.02
N LYS A 301 18.98 11.08 -13.83
CA LYS A 301 18.93 11.34 -15.27
C LYS A 301 17.83 10.54 -15.96
N ILE A 302 17.71 9.24 -15.65
CA ILE A 302 16.68 8.36 -16.23
C ILE A 302 15.29 8.80 -15.84
N VAL A 303 15.05 9.04 -14.54
CA VAL A 303 13.74 9.46 -14.03
C VAL A 303 13.36 10.83 -14.58
N ASN A 304 14.31 11.75 -14.74
CA ASN A 304 14.06 13.04 -15.37
C ASN A 304 13.73 12.90 -16.85
N LYS A 305 14.44 12.03 -17.60
CA LYS A 305 14.16 11.77 -19.02
C LYS A 305 12.78 11.13 -19.22
N TYR A 306 12.35 10.27 -18.31
CA TYR A 306 11.00 9.71 -18.30
C TYR A 306 9.96 10.79 -17.98
N SER A 307 10.09 11.47 -16.84
CA SER A 307 9.11 12.46 -16.34
C SER A 307 8.96 13.70 -17.25
N SER A 308 9.97 14.01 -18.08
CA SER A 308 9.94 15.14 -19.02
C SER A 308 9.38 14.79 -20.39
N GLY A 309 9.01 13.52 -20.64
CA GLY A 309 8.48 13.08 -21.94
C GLY A 309 9.55 12.85 -23.01
N ILE A 310 10.82 13.26 -22.80
CA ILE A 310 11.88 13.16 -23.81
C ILE A 310 12.03 11.74 -24.39
N HIS A 311 11.86 10.72 -23.56
CA HIS A 311 11.92 9.33 -24.02
C HIS A 311 10.73 8.96 -24.93
N SER A 312 9.51 9.28 -24.49
CA SER A 312 8.28 8.96 -25.21
C SER A 312 8.09 9.80 -26.45
N ASP A 313 8.43 11.09 -26.41
CA ASP A 313 8.41 12.00 -27.57
C ASP A 313 9.21 11.40 -28.73
N LYS A 314 10.43 10.92 -28.45
CA LYS A 314 11.28 10.29 -29.46
C LYS A 314 10.61 9.05 -30.09
N ILE A 315 9.93 8.23 -29.27
CA ILE A 315 9.23 7.03 -29.77
C ILE A 315 8.05 7.43 -30.65
N VAL A 316 7.24 8.39 -30.19
CA VAL A 316 6.06 8.86 -30.92
C VAL A 316 6.47 9.55 -32.23
N GLU A 317 7.51 10.37 -32.24
CA GLU A 317 8.05 11.01 -33.46
C GLU A 317 8.48 9.98 -34.51
N ILE A 318 9.18 8.92 -34.09
CA ILE A 318 9.56 7.81 -34.98
C ILE A 318 8.31 7.12 -35.50
N ALA A 319 7.35 6.79 -34.61
CA ALA A 319 6.11 6.10 -34.99
C ALA A 319 5.29 6.88 -36.02
N VAL A 320 5.13 8.20 -35.82
CA VAL A 320 4.42 9.07 -36.76
C VAL A 320 5.12 9.11 -38.12
N SER A 321 6.45 9.23 -38.12
CA SER A 321 7.24 9.23 -39.35
C SER A 321 7.11 7.92 -40.11
N GLU A 322 7.27 6.79 -39.43
CA GLU A 322 7.13 5.45 -40.01
C GLU A 322 5.72 5.19 -40.52
N TYR A 323 4.69 5.58 -39.76
CA TYR A 323 3.30 5.47 -40.16
C TYR A 323 3.01 6.26 -41.43
N ASN A 324 3.35 7.55 -41.45
CA ASN A 324 3.10 8.41 -42.61
C ASN A 324 3.80 7.88 -43.86
N ASN A 325 5.05 7.41 -43.73
CA ASN A 325 5.79 6.81 -44.82
C ASN A 325 5.15 5.49 -45.32
N LYS A 326 4.73 4.61 -44.41
CA LYS A 326 4.19 3.28 -44.72
C LYS A 326 2.80 3.34 -45.34
N TYR A 327 1.96 4.27 -44.90
CA TYR A 327 0.57 4.39 -45.35
C TYR A 327 0.33 5.55 -46.32
N ASN A 328 1.38 6.32 -46.67
CA ASN A 328 1.28 7.50 -47.54
C ASN A 328 0.27 8.54 -47.01
N GLU A 329 0.39 8.82 -45.71
CA GLU A 329 -0.42 9.78 -44.96
C GLU A 329 0.43 10.99 -44.54
N MET A 330 -0.20 12.05 -44.04
CA MET A 330 0.49 13.25 -43.53
C MET A 330 -0.10 13.70 -42.18
N LEU A 331 -0.24 12.77 -41.24
CA LEU A 331 -0.74 13.08 -39.91
C LEU A 331 0.32 13.81 -39.10
N ASN A 332 -0.08 14.85 -38.38
CA ASN A 332 0.73 15.38 -37.28
C ASN A 332 0.55 14.52 -36.00
N ILE A 333 1.34 14.78 -34.96
CA ILE A 333 1.30 13.99 -33.71
C ILE A 333 -0.08 14.00 -33.05
N GLU A 334 -0.80 15.14 -33.07
CA GLU A 334 -2.12 15.26 -32.47
C GLU A 334 -3.17 14.43 -33.23
N GLU A 335 -3.18 14.54 -34.55
CA GLU A 335 -4.06 13.74 -35.42
C GLU A 335 -3.74 12.25 -35.28
N PHE A 336 -2.46 11.90 -35.21
CA PHE A 336 -2.01 10.53 -34.97
C PHE A 336 -2.51 9.98 -33.63
N ALA A 337 -2.35 10.73 -32.54
CA ALA A 337 -2.81 10.35 -31.21
C ALA A 337 -4.33 10.18 -31.14
N GLN A 338 -5.09 11.09 -31.76
CA GLN A 338 -6.56 11.04 -31.78
C GLN A 338 -7.12 9.79 -32.47
N THR A 339 -6.36 9.14 -33.36
CA THR A 339 -6.80 7.88 -33.95
C THR A 339 -6.83 6.72 -32.94
N ILE A 340 -6.04 6.80 -31.86
CA ILE A 340 -5.95 5.74 -30.84
C ILE A 340 -7.12 5.86 -29.87
N SER A 341 -7.23 7.00 -29.19
CA SER A 341 -8.34 7.33 -28.28
C SER A 341 -8.35 8.83 -27.97
N ASN A 342 -9.42 9.34 -27.36
CA ASN A 342 -9.43 10.73 -26.89
C ASN A 342 -8.37 10.93 -25.79
N TYR A 343 -8.14 9.92 -24.94
CA TYR A 343 -7.19 10.01 -23.85
C TYR A 343 -5.74 10.05 -24.33
N ALA A 344 -5.40 9.34 -25.41
CA ALA A 344 -4.10 9.45 -26.07
C ALA A 344 -3.80 10.90 -26.51
N SER A 345 -4.83 11.68 -26.85
CA SER A 345 -4.69 13.08 -27.28
C SER A 345 -4.73 14.10 -26.14
N ILE A 346 -4.62 13.69 -24.88
CA ILE A 346 -4.67 14.59 -23.73
C ILE A 346 -3.45 15.52 -23.68
N LYS A 347 -3.69 16.74 -23.19
CA LYS A 347 -2.70 17.82 -23.11
C LYS A 347 -2.42 18.21 -21.67
N ASP A 348 -1.17 18.58 -21.40
CA ASP A 348 -0.75 19.16 -20.12
C ASP A 348 -1.35 20.56 -19.91
N LYS A 349 -1.05 21.16 -18.75
CA LYS A 349 -1.52 22.52 -18.40
C LYS A 349 -1.01 23.61 -19.36
N ASN A 350 0.03 23.34 -20.13
CA ASN A 350 0.62 24.25 -21.10
C ASN A 350 0.09 24.01 -22.53
N GLY A 351 -0.77 23.01 -22.73
CA GLY A 351 -1.33 22.65 -24.04
C GLY A 351 -0.45 21.70 -24.87
N ASN A 352 0.60 21.11 -24.28
CA ASN A 352 1.44 20.12 -24.96
C ASN A 352 0.84 18.73 -24.80
N LEU A 353 0.91 17.90 -25.84
CA LEU A 353 0.51 16.49 -25.73
C LEU A 353 1.39 15.75 -24.73
N ILE A 354 0.79 14.78 -24.03
CA ILE A 354 1.51 13.92 -23.10
C ILE A 354 1.85 12.61 -23.82
N SER A 355 3.04 12.53 -24.42
CA SER A 355 3.46 11.37 -25.21
C SER A 355 3.46 10.04 -24.44
N GLU A 356 3.61 10.07 -23.12
CA GLU A 356 3.43 8.88 -22.28
C GLU A 356 2.00 8.31 -22.35
N GLU A 357 0.97 9.15 -22.44
CA GLU A 357 -0.42 8.69 -22.57
C GLU A 357 -0.68 8.09 -23.95
N ILE A 358 -0.04 8.63 -25.00
CA ILE A 358 -0.09 8.05 -26.36
C ILE A 358 0.47 6.62 -26.34
N ILE A 359 1.63 6.42 -25.71
CA ILE A 359 2.24 5.08 -25.61
C ILE A 359 1.39 4.15 -24.74
N ALA A 360 0.87 4.64 -23.61
CA ALA A 360 0.04 3.84 -22.72
C ALA A 360 -1.24 3.36 -23.40
N GLU A 361 -1.94 4.24 -24.11
CA GLU A 361 -3.14 3.91 -24.87
C GLU A 361 -2.83 3.00 -26.07
N ALA A 362 -1.71 3.19 -26.77
CA ALA A 362 -1.30 2.29 -27.85
C ALA A 362 -1.09 0.85 -27.35
N ILE A 363 -0.45 0.69 -26.19
CA ILE A 363 -0.24 -0.60 -25.55
C ILE A 363 -1.56 -1.18 -25.03
N HIS A 364 -2.46 -0.34 -24.51
CA HIS A 364 -3.80 -0.75 -24.08
C HIS A 364 -4.64 -1.26 -25.27
N ASP A 365 -4.61 -0.56 -26.40
CA ASP A 365 -5.27 -0.97 -27.64
C ASP A 365 -4.72 -2.33 -28.13
N TYR A 366 -3.39 -2.48 -28.19
CA TYR A 366 -2.74 -3.74 -28.55
C TYR A 366 -3.04 -4.86 -27.55
N TYR A 367 -3.16 -4.55 -26.26
CA TYR A 367 -3.61 -5.52 -25.26
C TYR A 367 -5.02 -6.01 -25.59
N LEU A 368 -5.97 -5.15 -25.97
CA LEU A 368 -7.34 -5.57 -26.27
C LEU A 368 -7.46 -6.31 -27.60
N HIS A 369 -6.75 -5.85 -28.63
CA HIS A 369 -7.00 -6.25 -30.02
C HIS A 369 -5.85 -7.02 -30.69
N ASP A 370 -4.71 -7.18 -30.03
CA ASP A 370 -3.49 -7.77 -30.59
C ASP A 370 -3.16 -7.09 -31.94
N ILE A 371 -2.73 -7.84 -32.96
CA ILE A 371 -2.44 -7.33 -34.30
C ILE A 371 -3.61 -6.61 -35.00
N ASN A 372 -4.83 -6.70 -34.46
CA ASN A 372 -6.00 -6.00 -35.00
C ASN A 372 -6.26 -4.64 -34.33
N CYS A 373 -5.36 -4.17 -33.46
CA CYS A 373 -5.43 -2.82 -32.90
C CYS A 373 -5.34 -1.75 -34.00
N ASN A 374 -5.52 -0.48 -33.62
CA ASN A 374 -5.32 0.60 -34.57
C ASN A 374 -3.89 0.52 -35.15
N LYS A 375 -3.76 0.78 -36.46
CA LYS A 375 -2.47 0.82 -37.15
C LYS A 375 -1.50 1.80 -36.48
N THR A 376 -1.98 2.92 -35.94
CA THR A 376 -1.16 3.89 -35.20
C THR A 376 -0.62 3.28 -33.91
N SER A 377 -1.47 2.61 -33.13
CA SER A 377 -1.06 1.83 -31.94
C SER A 377 -0.02 0.76 -32.30
N TYR A 378 -0.23 0.05 -33.41
CA TYR A 378 0.66 -1.01 -33.87
C TYR A 378 2.08 -0.51 -34.17
N GLU A 379 2.24 0.66 -34.82
CA GLU A 379 3.57 1.21 -35.09
C GLU A 379 4.32 1.58 -33.79
N ILE A 380 3.64 2.16 -32.79
CA ILE A 380 4.25 2.43 -31.47
C ILE A 380 4.70 1.12 -30.81
N VAL A 381 3.84 0.10 -30.81
CA VAL A 381 4.14 -1.19 -30.18
C VAL A 381 5.33 -1.87 -30.84
N ASN A 382 5.47 -1.81 -32.17
CA ASN A 382 6.62 -2.37 -32.87
C ASN A 382 7.94 -1.72 -32.41
N ILE A 383 7.98 -0.40 -32.31
CA ILE A 383 9.18 0.34 -31.86
C ILE A 383 9.52 -0.02 -30.42
N ILE A 384 8.52 -0.09 -29.53
CA ILE A 384 8.70 -0.51 -28.14
C ILE A 384 9.25 -1.94 -28.06
N GLN A 385 8.69 -2.88 -28.81
CA GLN A 385 9.14 -4.27 -28.82
C GLN A 385 10.61 -4.38 -29.26
N GLN A 386 11.02 -3.67 -30.31
CA GLN A 386 12.42 -3.63 -30.76
C GLN A 386 13.35 -3.09 -29.67
N LYS A 387 12.96 -2.00 -29.00
CA LYS A 387 13.71 -1.43 -27.86
C LYS A 387 13.81 -2.39 -26.68
N LEU A 388 12.79 -3.21 -26.43
CA LEU A 388 12.80 -4.19 -25.36
C LEU A 388 13.72 -5.39 -25.63
N VAL A 389 13.97 -5.74 -26.90
CA VAL A 389 14.92 -6.80 -27.29
C VAL A 389 16.36 -6.27 -27.36
N GLY A 390 16.55 -4.96 -27.53
CA GLY A 390 17.86 -4.33 -27.66
C GLY A 390 18.37 -4.27 -29.10
N GLU A 391 17.47 -4.26 -30.09
CA GLU A 391 17.80 -4.33 -31.53
C GLU A 391 17.85 -2.97 -32.25
N ILE A 392 18.14 -1.86 -31.55
CA ILE A 392 18.28 -0.52 -32.19
C ILE A 392 19.52 0.23 -31.72
#